data_AF-A0A0F7KPY9-F1
#
_entry.id   AF-A0A0F7KPY9-F1
#
_cell.length_a   1.000
_cell.length_b   1.000
_cell.length_c   1.000
_cell.angle_alpha   90.00
_cell.angle_beta   90.00
_cell.angle_gamma   90.00
#
_symmetry.space_group_name_H-M   'P 1'
#
loop_
_entity.id
_entity.type
_entity.pdbx_description
1 polymer ?
#
loop_
_entity_poly.entity_id
_entity_poly.type
_entity_poly.pdbx_seq_one_letter_code
_entity_poly.pdbx_strand_id
1 'polypeptide(L)' 'MKTTLAALVLAATSITGAAAPLCGTAYANACCKICKKGKACGDTCIARDRNCTKGKGCACDA' A
#
# COMPACT_ATOMS: atom_id res chain seq x y z
N MET A 1 -27.86 -1.81 -49.59
CA MET A 1 -28.96 -1.59 -48.63
C MET A 1 -28.56 -2.20 -47.30
N LYS A 2 -28.70 -1.41 -46.21
CA LYS A 2 -28.60 -1.80 -44.78
C LYS A 2 -27.17 -1.93 -44.23
N THR A 3 -26.47 -0.83 -43.91
CA THR A 3 -26.44 -0.12 -42.61
C THR A 3 -26.17 -0.98 -41.37
N THR A 4 -24.92 -0.96 -40.91
CA THR A 4 -24.49 -1.11 -39.51
C THR A 4 -23.31 -0.12 -39.35
N LEU A 5 -23.46 1.18 -39.10
CA LEU A 5 -23.96 1.81 -37.87
C LEU A 5 -23.74 0.94 -36.62
N ALA A 6 -22.54 1.01 -36.05
CA ALA A 6 -22.36 1.51 -34.68
C ALA A 6 -20.89 1.40 -34.22
N ALA A 7 -20.39 2.56 -33.81
CA ALA A 7 -19.40 2.75 -32.76
C ALA A 7 -17.96 2.28 -33.00
N LEU A 8 -17.19 3.19 -33.60
CA LEU A 8 -15.88 3.57 -33.07
C LEU A 8 -15.97 3.74 -31.54
N VAL A 9 -15.63 2.71 -30.78
CA VAL A 9 -15.25 2.87 -29.36
C VAL A 9 -13.73 2.90 -29.30
N LEU A 10 -13.15 3.95 -29.90
CA LEU A 10 -11.84 4.42 -29.47
C LEU A 10 -12.06 5.25 -28.20
N ALA A 11 -12.03 4.59 -27.05
CA ALA A 11 -11.76 5.26 -25.79
C ALA A 11 -11.10 4.25 -24.85
N ALA A 12 -9.79 4.34 -24.80
CA ALA A 12 -8.96 3.67 -23.82
C ALA A 12 -9.37 4.09 -22.41
N THR A 13 -9.74 3.12 -21.57
CA THR A 13 -9.53 3.20 -20.12
C THR A 13 -9.22 1.81 -19.59
N SER A 14 -7.99 1.39 -19.86
CA SER A 14 -7.27 0.46 -19.00
C SER A 14 -7.26 1.01 -17.56
N ILE A 15 -8.20 0.56 -16.74
CA ILE A 15 -8.03 0.55 -15.29
C ILE A 15 -8.29 -0.89 -14.84
N THR A 16 -7.28 -1.73 -15.11
CA THR A 16 -7.00 -2.89 -14.28
C THR A 16 -7.04 -2.44 -12.82
N GLY A 17 -8.15 -2.75 -12.14
CA GLY A 17 -8.31 -2.60 -10.70
C GLY A 17 -7.40 -3.57 -9.97
N ALA A 18 -6.09 -3.38 -10.09
CA ALA A 18 -5.17 -3.76 -9.05
C ALA A 18 -5.41 -2.76 -7.91
N ALA A 19 -6.34 -3.09 -7.02
CA ALA A 19 -6.15 -2.76 -5.62
C ALA A 19 -4.90 -3.52 -5.14
N ALA A 20 -3.74 -3.12 -5.63
CA ALA A 20 -2.53 -3.27 -4.87
C ALA A 20 -2.85 -2.60 -3.52
N PRO A 21 -2.50 -3.21 -2.38
CA PRO A 21 -2.46 -2.42 -1.16
C PRO A 21 -1.60 -1.21 -1.51
N LEU A 22 -2.02 -0.02 -1.08
CA LEU A 22 -1.21 1.20 -1.14
C LEU A 22 0.01 1.03 -0.22
N CYS A 23 0.81 0.00 -0.46
CA CYS A 23 2.02 -0.32 0.26
C CYS A 23 3.10 0.57 -0.32
N GLY A 24 3.13 1.81 0.18
CA GLY A 24 4.41 2.51 0.26
C GLY A 24 4.51 3.92 -0.30
N THR A 25 3.44 4.64 -0.66
CA THR A 25 3.60 6.04 -1.11
C THR A 25 2.52 6.98 -0.60
N ALA A 26 2.55 7.28 0.71
CA ALA A 26 2.31 8.62 1.26
C ALA A 26 2.48 8.62 2.79
N TYR A 27 3.67 8.29 3.29
CA TYR A 27 4.11 8.94 4.52
C TYR A 27 5.56 9.37 4.32
N ALA A 28 5.74 10.41 3.52
CA ALA A 28 6.97 11.17 3.61
C ALA A 28 7.02 11.81 5.01
N ASN A 29 7.68 11.11 5.94
CA ASN A 29 8.34 11.61 7.16
C ASN A 29 7.69 11.48 8.55
N ALA A 30 6.60 10.75 8.76
CA ALA A 30 6.24 10.37 10.12
C ALA A 30 5.68 8.96 10.23
N CYS A 31 6.21 8.26 11.21
CA CYS A 31 5.78 6.94 11.55
C CYS A 31 4.39 7.04 12.17
N CYS A 32 3.46 6.16 11.80
CA CYS A 32 2.15 6.10 12.43
C CYS A 32 2.25 5.79 13.94
N LYS A 33 3.38 5.18 14.34
CA LYS A 33 3.71 4.81 15.72
C LYS A 33 5.22 4.80 15.90
N ILE A 34 5.71 5.40 16.98
CA ILE A 34 7.13 5.37 17.36
C ILE A 34 7.33 4.44 18.57
N CYS A 35 8.22 3.47 18.42
CA CYS A 35 8.50 2.43 19.41
C CYS A 35 9.67 2.82 20.32
N LYS A 36 9.38 3.54 21.40
CA LYS A 36 10.42 4.00 22.36
C LYS A 36 11.02 2.89 23.24
N LYS A 37 10.17 1.99 23.75
CA LYS A 37 10.59 0.90 24.67
C LYS A 37 11.03 -0.37 23.93
N GLY A 38 10.47 -0.57 22.74
CA GLY A 38 10.60 -1.80 21.95
C GLY A 38 11.26 -1.56 20.61
N LYS A 39 10.87 -2.36 19.62
CA LYS A 39 11.18 -2.14 18.20
C LYS A 39 9.96 -2.27 17.29
N ALA A 40 10.03 -1.69 16.11
CA ALA A 40 9.00 -1.75 15.09
C ALA A 40 8.89 -3.14 14.44
N CYS A 41 7.66 -3.58 14.19
CA CYS A 41 7.35 -4.79 13.45
C CYS A 41 5.97 -4.63 12.77
N GLY A 42 5.95 -4.40 11.46
CA GLY A 42 4.76 -3.98 10.74
C GLY A 42 4.23 -2.64 11.28
N ASP A 43 2.99 -2.63 11.74
CA ASP A 43 2.32 -1.45 12.31
C ASP A 43 2.32 -1.45 13.85
N THR A 44 3.09 -2.35 14.46
CA THR A 44 3.10 -2.60 15.91
C THR A 44 4.49 -2.48 16.52
N CYS A 45 4.55 -2.21 17.83
CA CYS A 45 5.79 -2.27 18.61
C CYS A 45 5.88 -3.58 19.37
N ILE A 46 7.01 -4.26 19.29
CA ILE A 46 7.30 -5.52 20.00
C ILE A 46 8.54 -5.35 20.90
N ALA A 47 8.78 -6.29 21.82
CA ALA A 47 9.99 -6.28 22.63
C ALA A 47 11.26 -6.44 21.76
N ARG A 48 12.41 -5.91 22.21
CA ARG A 48 13.65 -5.87 21.41
C ARG A 48 14.25 -7.24 21.12
N ASP A 49 13.99 -8.21 21.97
CA ASP A 49 14.41 -9.61 21.87
C ASP A 49 13.51 -10.48 20.97
N ARG A 50 12.27 -10.05 20.69
CA ARG A 50 11.30 -10.84 19.89
C ARG A 50 11.64 -10.83 18.40
N ASN A 51 11.64 -11.97 17.71
CA ASN A 51 11.82 -11.94 16.25
C ASN A 51 10.58 -11.38 15.53
N CYS A 52 10.77 -10.53 14.52
CA CYS A 52 9.68 -10.00 13.70
C CYS A 52 9.50 -10.85 12.44
N THR A 53 8.28 -11.34 12.21
CA THR A 53 7.91 -12.09 11.00
C THR A 53 7.03 -11.28 10.05
N LYS A 54 6.65 -10.04 10.44
CA LYS A 54 5.86 -9.13 9.60
C LYS A 54 6.77 -8.38 8.63
N GLY A 55 6.24 -8.04 7.46
CA GLY A 55 6.87 -7.10 6.56
C GLY A 55 6.98 -5.69 7.15
N LYS A 56 7.65 -4.79 6.42
CA LYS A 56 7.70 -3.36 6.79
C LYS A 56 6.26 -2.82 6.86
N GLY A 57 5.98 -2.08 7.92
CA GLY A 57 4.73 -1.33 8.09
C GLY A 57 5.03 0.09 8.54
N CYS A 58 4.04 0.76 9.11
CA CYS A 58 4.14 2.18 9.43
C CYS A 58 4.76 2.51 10.79
N ALA A 59 5.04 1.49 11.63
CA ALA A 59 5.72 1.71 12.90
C ALA A 59 7.23 1.89 12.68
N CYS A 60 7.85 2.75 13.50
CA CYS A 60 9.29 2.97 13.48
C CYS A 60 9.91 2.85 14.85
N ASP A 61 11.21 2.56 14.85
CA ASP A 61 12.05 2.70 16.02
C ASP A 61 12.24 4.19 16.35
N ALA A 62 12.43 4.49 17.64
CA ALA A 62 12.71 5.84 18.13
C ALA A 62 14.19 6.21 18.01
#